data_AF-A0AAE0B5U6-F1
#
_entry.id   AF-A0AAE0B5U6-F1
#
_cell.length_a   1.000
_cell.length_b   1.000
_cell.length_c   1.000
_cell.angle_alpha   90.00
_cell.angle_beta   90.00
_cell.angle_gamma   90.00
#
_symmetry.space_group_name_H-M   'P 1'
#
loop_
_entity.id
_entity.type
_entity.pdbx_description
1 polymer ?
#
loop_
_entity_poly.entity_id
_entity_poly.type
_entity_poly.pdbx_seq_one_letter_code
_entity_poly.pdbx_strand_id
1 'polypeptide(L)'
;MNSEDIARLYASMSLKDAEGPVKHGVEIEVVKVNIFIFHFKDQSDRRRVWAVGLWTFDDNLIVLEEPTGKGEVEKRAFNRVEFWVQIHHVPLLCLSKEVGRFLGSG
;
A
#
# COMPACT_ATOMS: atom_id res chain seq x y z
N MET A 1 -4.29 15.34 12.74
CA MET A 1 -3.09 14.53 12.52
C MET A 1 -1.89 15.39 12.88
N ASN A 2 -1.14 15.01 13.90
CA ASN A 2 -0.01 15.77 14.42
C ASN A 2 1.31 15.27 13.80
N SER A 3 2.44 15.87 14.18
CA SER A 3 3.78 15.46 13.73
C SER A 3 4.13 14.02 14.12
N GLU A 4 3.50 13.49 15.17
CA GLU A 4 3.72 12.16 15.72
C GLU A 4 3.04 11.09 14.86
N ASP A 5 1.84 11.35 14.36
CA ASP A 5 1.12 10.49 13.41
C ASP A 5 1.90 10.33 12.11
N ILE A 6 2.49 11.42 11.60
CA ILE A 6 3.35 11.39 10.41
C ILE A 6 4.60 10.54 10.69
N ALA A 7 5.22 10.68 11.86
CA ALA A 7 6.39 9.88 12.23
C ALA A 7 6.07 8.38 12.33
N ARG A 8 4.90 8.03 12.88
CA ARG A 8 4.40 6.64 12.92
C ARG A 8 4.10 6.11 11.53
N LEU A 9 3.57 6.94 10.62
CA LEU A 9 3.34 6.56 9.23
C LEU A 9 4.66 6.21 8.54
N TYR A 10 5.69 7.04 8.72
CA TYR A 10 7.04 6.73 8.24
C TYR A 10 7.58 5.38 8.76
N ALA A 11 7.37 5.09 10.05
CA ALA A 11 7.81 3.84 10.66
C ALA A 11 7.04 2.63 10.13
N SER A 12 5.71 2.75 9.99
CA SER A 12 4.84 1.68 9.50
C SER A 12 5.17 1.24 8.07
N MET A 13 5.65 2.20 7.27
CA MET A 13 6.06 1.96 5.89
C MET A 13 7.57 1.67 5.74
N SER A 14 8.30 1.55 6.86
CA SER A 14 9.77 1.41 6.89
C SER A 14 10.50 2.40 5.99
N LEU A 15 9.95 3.61 5.79
CA LEU A 15 10.47 4.60 4.84
C LEU A 15 11.79 5.22 5.32
N LYS A 16 12.14 5.03 6.61
CA LYS A 16 13.35 5.54 7.25
C LYS A 16 14.40 4.45 7.52
N ASP A 17 14.09 3.18 7.30
CA ASP A 17 15.05 2.10 7.50
C ASP A 17 16.15 2.15 6.44
N ALA A 18 17.41 1.95 6.85
CA ALA A 18 18.54 1.90 5.92
C ALA A 18 18.42 0.77 4.88
N GLU A 19 17.76 -0.33 5.27
CA GLU A 19 17.42 -1.47 4.41
C GLU A 19 15.97 -1.40 3.88
N GLY A 20 15.28 -0.29 4.15
CA GLY A 20 13.90 -0.07 3.75
C GLY A 20 13.73 0.10 2.24
N PRO A 21 12.47 0.11 1.75
CA PRO A 21 12.18 0.28 0.33
C PRO A 21 12.57 1.66 -0.21
N VAL A 22 12.83 2.66 0.64
CA VAL A 22 13.20 4.03 0.27
C VAL A 22 14.63 4.32 0.68
N LYS A 23 15.46 4.72 -0.29
CA LYS A 23 16.90 5.00 -0.10
C LYS A 23 17.24 6.47 -0.34
N HIS A 24 16.49 7.12 -1.22
CA HIS A 24 16.75 8.50 -1.66
C HIS A 24 15.86 9.52 -0.93
N GLY A 25 14.93 9.04 -0.12
CA GLY A 25 14.01 9.85 0.67
C GLY A 25 12.65 10.05 -0.01
N VAL A 26 11.68 10.37 0.83
CA VAL A 26 10.29 10.63 0.44
C VAL A 26 9.78 11.77 1.31
N GLU A 27 9.03 12.68 0.70
CA GLU A 27 8.32 13.76 1.38
C GLU A 27 6.83 13.42 1.38
N ILE A 28 6.16 13.63 2.52
CA ILE A 28 4.74 13.30 2.67
C ILE A 28 3.97 14.60 2.84
N GLU A 29 2.97 14.79 2.00
CA GLU A 29 2.03 15.89 2.04
C GLU A 29 0.67 15.39 2.52
N VAL A 30 0.09 16.09 3.49
CA VAL A 30 -1.27 15.80 3.98
C VAL A 30 -2.26 16.60 3.14
N VAL A 31 -3.10 15.91 2.38
CA VAL A 31 -4.13 16.56 1.54
C VAL A 31 -5.39 16.79 2.37
N LYS A 32 -5.87 15.74 3.04
CA LYS A 32 -7.01 15.78 3.98
C LYS A 32 -6.92 14.63 4.97
N VAL A 33 -7.94 14.49 5.82
CA VAL A 33 -8.04 13.36 6.76
C VAL A 33 -7.93 12.04 5.98
N ASN A 34 -6.95 11.21 6.35
CA ASN A 34 -6.64 9.90 5.78
C ASN A 34 -6.26 9.90 4.28
N ILE A 35 -5.90 11.05 3.69
CA ILE A 35 -5.32 11.12 2.33
C ILE A 35 -3.98 11.81 2.37
N PHE A 36 -3.00 11.14 1.78
CA PHE A 36 -1.59 11.53 1.76
C PHE A 36 -1.05 11.45 0.35
N ILE A 37 -0.14 12.36 0.01
CA ILE A 37 0.68 12.26 -1.21
C ILE A 37 2.11 11.98 -0.80
N PHE A 38 2.70 10.97 -1.43
CA PHE A 38 4.10 10.60 -1.26
C PHE A 38 4.92 11.09 -2.45
N HIS A 39 5.78 12.07 -2.19
CA HIS A 39 6.71 12.63 -3.17
C HIS A 39 8.05 11.89 -3.07
N PHE A 40 8.24 10.88 -3.92
CA PHE A 40 9.48 10.11 -3.97
C PHE A 40 10.55 10.85 -4.78
N LYS A 41 11.78 10.90 -4.25
CA LYS A 41 12.93 11.49 -4.97
C LYS A 41 13.48 10.58 -6.06
N ASP A 42 13.18 9.28 -5.99
CA ASP A 42 13.63 8.28 -6.96
C ASP A 42 12.48 7.37 -7.39
N GLN A 43 12.44 7.02 -8.68
CA GLN A 43 11.39 6.17 -9.23
C GLN A 43 11.53 4.71 -8.78
N SER A 44 12.73 4.22 -8.52
CA SER A 44 12.96 2.85 -8.06
C SER A 44 12.45 2.67 -6.63
N ASP A 45 12.65 3.67 -5.77
CA ASP A 45 12.06 3.72 -4.42
C ASP A 45 10.52 3.63 -4.49
N ARG A 46 9.89 4.43 -5.36
CA ARG A 46 8.44 4.38 -5.60
C ARG A 46 7.99 2.98 -6.04
N ARG A 47 8.70 2.37 -6.99
CA ARG A 47 8.39 1.02 -7.48
C ARG A 47 8.53 -0.05 -6.39
N ARG A 48 9.53 0.06 -5.51
CA ARG A 48 9.71 -0.87 -4.39
C ARG A 48 8.57 -0.74 -3.38
N VAL A 49 8.21 0.49 -2.99
CA VAL A 49 7.07 0.73 -2.09
C VAL A 49 5.78 0.19 -2.70
N TRP A 50 5.56 0.40 -4.00
CA TRP A 50 4.39 -0.13 -4.70
C TRP A 50 4.38 -1.66 -4.74
N ALA A 51 5.52 -2.30 -5.04
CA ALA A 51 5.62 -3.75 -5.18
C ALA A 51 5.45 -4.53 -3.87
N VAL A 52 5.81 -3.93 -2.72
CA VAL A 52 5.58 -4.54 -1.40
C VAL A 52 4.08 -4.61 -1.10
N GLY A 53 3.32 -3.60 -1.54
CA GLY A 53 1.87 -3.67 -1.74
C GLY A 53 1.08 -4.34 -0.62
N LEU A 54 1.16 -3.82 0.61
CA LEU A 54 0.33 -4.16 1.78
C LEU A 54 0.84 -3.35 2.98
N TRP A 55 0.72 -2.03 2.89
CA TRP A 55 1.13 -1.16 3.97
C TRP A 55 0.01 -1.04 4.98
N THR A 56 0.33 -1.13 6.26
CA THR A 56 -0.61 -0.87 7.34
C THR A 56 -0.13 0.32 8.15
N PHE A 57 -1.06 1.09 8.70
CA PHE A 57 -0.80 2.17 9.66
C PHE A 57 -1.90 2.17 10.70
N ASP A 58 -1.52 2.08 11.98
CA ASP A 58 -2.46 1.97 13.10
C ASP A 58 -3.52 0.89 12.88
N ASP A 59 -3.08 -0.31 12.50
CA ASP A 59 -3.94 -1.48 12.19
C ASP A 59 -4.92 -1.28 11.02
N ASN A 60 -4.80 -0.17 10.29
CA ASN A 60 -5.60 0.12 9.10
C ASN A 60 -4.77 -0.08 7.83
N LEU A 61 -5.39 -0.65 6.80
CA LEU A 61 -4.76 -0.88 5.51
C LEU A 61 -4.64 0.44 4.73
N ILE A 62 -3.44 0.70 4.20
CA ILE A 62 -3.19 1.83 3.30
C ILE A 62 -3.46 1.40 1.87
N VAL A 63 -4.37 2.10 1.20
CA VAL A 63 -4.62 1.94 -0.23
C VAL A 63 -3.75 2.93 -1.00
N LEU A 64 -2.84 2.39 -1.81
CA LEU A 64 -2.00 3.19 -2.71
C LEU A 64 -2.66 3.31 -4.08
N GLU A 65 -2.78 4.53 -4.57
CA GLU A 65 -3.33 4.86 -5.89
C GLU A 65 -2.28 5.69 -6.65
N GLU A 66 -2.00 5.35 -7.91
CA GLU A 66 -1.14 6.18 -8.75
C GLU A 66 -1.97 7.34 -9.31
N PRO A 67 -1.61 8.61 -9.00
CA PRO A 67 -2.33 9.75 -9.54
C PRO A 67 -2.25 9.76 -11.06
N THR A 68 -3.39 9.58 -11.75
CA THR A 68 -3.46 9.66 -13.22
C THR A 68 -4.20 10.92 -13.66
N GLY A 69 -3.53 11.75 -14.48
CA GLY A 69 -4.09 12.97 -15.09
C GLY A 69 -4.10 14.21 -14.20
N LYS A 70 -4.85 15.25 -14.63
CA LYS A 70 -5.10 16.51 -13.87
C LYS A 70 -6.28 16.41 -12.89
N GLY A 71 -6.78 15.21 -12.62
CA GLY A 71 -7.92 15.01 -11.73
C GLY A 71 -7.55 15.27 -10.27
N GLU A 72 -8.52 15.71 -9.47
CA GLU A 72 -8.34 15.83 -8.02
C GLU A 72 -8.09 14.44 -7.42
N VAL A 73 -6.95 14.28 -6.75
CA VAL A 73 -6.60 13.09 -5.95
C VAL A 73 -7.74 12.73 -5.00
N GLU A 74 -8.50 13.74 -4.57
CA GLU A 74 -9.65 13.61 -3.67
C GLU A 74 -10.85 12.83 -4.23
N LYS A 75 -10.96 12.69 -5.56
CA LYS A 75 -12.08 11.96 -6.22
C LYS A 75 -11.78 10.47 -6.40
N ARG A 76 -10.60 9.99 -6.00
CA ARG A 76 -10.26 8.56 -6.03
C ARG A 76 -10.97 7.85 -4.89
N ALA A 77 -11.42 6.63 -5.15
CA ALA A 77 -12.25 5.88 -4.22
C ALA A 77 -11.44 5.21 -3.10
N PHE A 78 -10.13 4.98 -3.28
CA PHE A 78 -9.25 4.30 -2.32
C PHE A 78 -9.88 3.03 -1.72
N ASN A 79 -10.56 2.25 -2.56
CA ASN A 79 -11.42 1.14 -2.12
C ASN A 79 -10.97 -0.22 -2.65
N ARG A 80 -9.80 -0.30 -3.29
CA ARG A 80 -9.24 -1.54 -3.84
C ARG A 80 -7.76 -1.62 -3.54
N VAL A 81 -7.30 -2.79 -3.14
CA VAL A 81 -5.89 -3.13 -3.02
C VAL A 81 -5.71 -4.59 -3.39
N GLU A 82 -4.59 -4.92 -4.00
CA GLU A 82 -4.22 -6.29 -4.33
C GLU A 82 -3.37 -6.86 -3.20
N PHE A 83 -3.72 -8.05 -2.71
CA PHE A 83 -2.94 -8.74 -1.69
C PHE A 83 -3.06 -10.26 -1.79
N TRP A 84 -2.07 -10.94 -1.22
CA TRP A 84 -2.09 -12.41 -1.13
C TRP A 84 -2.94 -12.86 0.06
N VAL A 85 -3.87 -13.78 -0.20
CA VAL A 85 -4.64 -14.45 0.85
C VAL A 85 -4.17 -15.88 0.96
N GLN A 86 -3.81 -16.30 2.18
CA GLN A 86 -3.53 -17.70 2.49
C GLN A 86 -4.77 -18.35 3.10
N ILE A 87 -5.25 -19.43 2.48
CA ILE A 87 -6.38 -20.20 2.98
C ILE A 87 -5.84 -21.45 3.67
N HIS A 88 -6.14 -21.60 4.96
CA HIS A 88 -5.70 -22.74 5.76
C HIS A 88 -6.76 -23.84 5.79
N HIS A 89 -6.32 -25.08 6.03
CA HIS A 89 -7.20 -26.26 6.15
C HIS A 89 -8.11 -26.52 4.94
N VAL A 90 -7.64 -26.17 3.75
CA VAL A 90 -8.35 -26.45 2.50
C VAL A 90 -8.40 -27.97 2.27
N PRO A 91 -9.60 -28.56 2.06
CA PRO A 91 -9.72 -29.98 1.74
C PRO A 91 -8.88 -30.36 0.52
N LEU A 92 -8.31 -31.56 0.48
CA LEU A 92 -7.45 -31.99 -0.64
C LEU A 92 -8.14 -31.87 -2.01
N LEU A 93 -9.45 -32.11 -2.06
CA LEU A 93 -10.28 -31.97 -3.27
C LEU A 93 -10.33 -30.53 -3.82
N CYS A 94 -10.05 -29.54 -2.97
CA CYS A 94 -10.08 -28.12 -3.30
C CYS A 94 -8.69 -27.57 -3.71
N LEU A 95 -7.64 -28.39 -3.69
CA LEU A 95 -6.28 -28.02 -4.10
C LEU A 95 -6.07 -28.13 -5.62
N SER A 96 -7.03 -27.61 -6.41
CA SER A 96 -6.93 -27.56 -7.86
C SER A 96 -6.76 -26.12 -8.35
N LYS A 97 -6.10 -25.95 -9.50
CA LYS A 97 -5.93 -24.63 -10.13
C LYS A 97 -7.26 -23.96 -10.46
N GLU A 98 -8.27 -24.77 -10.76
CA GLU A 98 -9.63 -24.29 -11.06
C GLU A 98 -10.30 -23.72 -9.82
N VAL A 99 -10.22 -24.43 -8.68
CA VAL A 99 -10.73 -23.93 -7.40
C VAL A 99 -9.96 -22.69 -6.96
N GLY A 100 -8.63 -22.65 -7.12
CA GLY A 100 -7.83 -21.45 -6.82
C GLY A 100 -8.24 -20.23 -7.65
N ARG A 101 -8.54 -20.40 -8.94
CA ARG A 101 -9.04 -19.31 -9.79
C ARG A 101 -10.44 -18.86 -9.39
N PHE A 102 -11.32 -19.81 -9.07
CA PHE A 102 -12.68 -19.51 -8.60
C PHE A 102 -12.67 -18.71 -7.30
N LEU A 103 -11.77 -19.06 -6.36
CA LEU A 103 -11.63 -18.34 -5.09
C LEU A 103 -11.02 -16.94 -5.26
N GLY A 104 -10.15 -16.75 -6.26
CA GLY A 104 -9.48 -15.48 -6.53
C GLY A 104 -10.19 -14.54 -7.50
N SER A 105 -11.36 -14.90 -8.04
CA SER A 105 -12.04 -14.12 -9.09
C SER A 105 -12.90 -12.95 -8.57
N GLY A 106 -12.40 -12.22 -7.55
CA GLY A 106 -13.08 -11.08 -6.92
C GLY A 106 -12.80 -9.73 -7.57
#